data_AF-A0A6C0H1L3-F1
#
_entry.id   AF-A0A6C0H1L3-F1
#
_cell.length_a   1.000
_cell.length_b   1.000
_cell.length_c   1.000
_cell.angle_alpha   90.00
_cell.angle_beta   90.00
_cell.angle_gamma   90.00
#
_symmetry.space_group_name_H-M   'P 1'
#
loop_
_entity.id
_entity.type
_entity.pdbx_description
1 polymer ?
#
loop_
_entity_poly.entity_id
_entity_poly.type
_entity_poly.pdbx_seq_one_letter_code
_entity_poly.pdbx_strand_id
1 'polypeptide(L)'
;MSLFLCLYWYIFLSFYIRTMNMLFTNTRKYGQLNSNNYQYQPVQQMPILSYQPPQIHRPYASNAIDETKTEKPTVKKMKWGEPTWFLFHTLAQKIKDDCFQKIKDELFNNIIVICGNLPCPTCANHALEYMKRVQFSSIRTKNDLKKLFYLFHNEVNTRKGFGVFPYDQLDEKYSKANTLNIIQYFFQFFQDTHSSIHMIANDMHRLRVTKKLKEWFQANIDCFDP
;
A
#
# COMPACT_ATOMS: atom_id res chain seq x y z
N MET A 1 -20.21 19.65 -31.59
CA MET A 1 -18.84 19.18 -31.27
C MET A 1 -18.68 18.97 -29.76
N SER A 2 -19.51 18.11 -29.16
CA SER A 2 -19.72 18.10 -27.69
C SER A 2 -19.95 16.71 -27.10
N LEU A 3 -19.50 15.62 -27.73
CA LEU A 3 -19.78 14.26 -27.24
C LEU A 3 -18.62 13.25 -27.30
N PHE A 4 -17.44 13.62 -27.83
CA PHE A 4 -16.32 12.66 -27.99
C PHE A 4 -15.22 12.73 -26.91
N LEU A 5 -15.25 13.73 -26.01
CA LEU A 5 -14.30 13.83 -24.89
C LEU A 5 -14.82 13.17 -23.59
N CYS A 6 -16.08 12.70 -23.56
CA CYS A 6 -16.68 12.09 -22.38
C CYS A 6 -16.44 10.56 -22.28
N LEU A 7 -16.02 9.91 -23.37
CA LEU A 7 -15.84 8.45 -23.43
C LEU A 7 -14.43 7.97 -23.03
N TYR A 8 -13.42 8.84 -23.06
CA TYR A 8 -12.05 8.49 -22.63
C TYR A 8 -11.86 8.50 -21.10
N TRP A 9 -12.76 9.14 -20.36
CA TRP A 9 -12.79 9.08 -18.89
C TRP A 9 -13.44 7.80 -18.35
N TYR A 10 -14.39 7.21 -19.08
CA TYR A 10 -15.09 5.98 -18.66
C TYR A 10 -14.22 4.72 -18.71
N ILE A 11 -13.22 4.68 -19.60
CA ILE A 11 -12.32 3.53 -19.77
C ILE A 11 -11.26 3.46 -18.66
N PHE A 12 -10.88 4.60 -18.05
CA PHE A 12 -9.99 4.62 -16.89
C PHE A 12 -10.72 4.47 -15.55
N LEU A 13 -11.97 4.93 -15.45
CA LEU A 13 -12.81 4.66 -14.27
C LEU A 13 -13.24 3.17 -14.20
N SER A 14 -13.39 2.52 -15.36
CA SER A 14 -13.68 1.08 -15.44
C SER A 14 -12.48 0.17 -15.11
N PHE A 15 -11.25 0.67 -15.08
CA PHE A 15 -10.10 -0.16 -14.66
C PHE A 15 -9.81 -0.08 -13.14
N TYR A 16 -10.43 0.89 -12.45
CA TYR A 16 -10.34 1.01 -10.99
C TYR A 16 -11.63 0.57 -10.25
N ILE A 17 -12.78 0.47 -10.96
CA ILE A 17 -14.05 0.02 -10.38
C ILE A 17 -14.45 -1.41 -10.83
N ARG A 18 -13.85 -1.98 -11.90
CA ARG A 18 -14.31 -3.27 -12.48
C ARG A 18 -13.51 -4.52 -12.08
N THR A 19 -12.53 -4.44 -11.16
CA THR A 19 -11.78 -5.62 -10.67
C THR A 19 -12.11 -6.05 -9.24
N MET A 20 -13.10 -5.42 -8.57
CA MET A 20 -13.35 -5.64 -7.13
C MET A 20 -14.67 -6.38 -6.80
N ASN A 21 -15.33 -7.00 -7.77
CA ASN A 21 -16.50 -7.87 -7.54
C ASN A 21 -16.20 -9.38 -7.53
N MET A 22 -14.92 -9.81 -7.50
CA MET A 22 -14.55 -11.21 -7.73
C MET A 22 -13.63 -11.83 -6.66
N LEU A 23 -13.60 -11.34 -5.41
CA LEU A 23 -12.67 -11.90 -4.40
C LEU A 23 -13.26 -12.31 -3.05
N PHE A 24 -14.57 -12.37 -2.86
CA PHE A 24 -15.13 -12.77 -1.56
C PHE A 24 -16.22 -13.82 -1.63
N THR A 25 -15.90 -14.97 -2.25
CA THR A 25 -16.53 -16.25 -1.89
C THR A 25 -15.56 -17.41 -2.14
N ASN A 26 -14.82 -17.85 -1.11
CA ASN A 26 -14.61 -19.28 -0.84
C ASN A 26 -13.77 -19.52 0.43
N THR A 27 -14.29 -20.36 1.30
CA THR A 27 -13.59 -20.97 2.44
C THR A 27 -12.71 -22.13 1.94
N ARG A 28 -11.43 -22.18 2.31
CA ARG A 28 -10.62 -23.40 2.18
C ARG A 28 -9.75 -23.68 3.41
N LYS A 29 -9.78 -24.96 3.76
CA LYS A 29 -9.15 -25.64 4.90
C LYS A 29 -7.62 -25.57 4.84
N TYR A 30 -7.01 -25.41 6.02
CA TYR A 30 -5.56 -25.47 6.22
C TYR A 30 -5.01 -26.88 5.96
N GLY A 31 -4.03 -26.99 5.07
CA GLY A 31 -3.16 -28.16 4.91
C GLY A 31 -1.91 -28.03 5.78
N GLN A 32 -1.54 -29.13 6.45
CA GLN A 32 -0.39 -29.24 7.34
C GLN A 32 0.95 -29.04 6.62
N LEU A 33 1.89 -28.38 7.30
CA LEU A 33 3.28 -28.19 6.87
C LEU A 33 4.09 -29.47 7.11
N ASN A 34 4.94 -29.85 6.16
CA ASN A 34 5.94 -30.90 6.34
C ASN A 34 7.34 -30.26 6.40
N SER A 35 8.11 -30.67 7.41
CA SER A 35 9.44 -30.15 7.75
C SER A 35 10.51 -31.01 7.06
N ASN A 36 11.45 -30.41 6.35
CA ASN A 36 12.65 -31.11 5.89
C ASN A 36 13.93 -30.35 6.25
N ASN A 37 14.83 -31.09 6.89
CA ASN A 37 16.18 -30.74 7.32
C ASN A 37 17.08 -30.32 6.14
N TYR A 38 17.86 -29.25 6.32
CA TYR A 38 19.03 -28.98 5.49
C TYR A 38 20.31 -29.04 6.34
N GLN A 39 21.15 -30.01 6.00
CA GLN A 39 22.52 -30.16 6.49
C GLN A 39 23.45 -29.17 5.79
N TYR A 40 24.30 -28.47 6.55
CA TYR A 40 25.32 -27.56 6.04
C TYR A 40 26.58 -28.32 5.60
N GLN A 41 27.15 -27.92 4.46
CA GLN A 41 28.50 -28.32 4.01
C GLN A 41 29.40 -27.08 3.90
N PRO A 42 30.70 -27.14 4.26
CA PRO A 42 31.58 -25.98 4.27
C PRO A 42 32.12 -25.61 2.88
N VAL A 43 32.35 -24.31 2.69
CA VAL A 43 32.73 -23.65 1.42
C VAL A 43 34.23 -23.82 1.13
N GLN A 44 34.59 -24.28 -0.06
CA GLN A 44 35.97 -24.26 -0.57
C GLN A 44 36.27 -22.92 -1.26
N GLN A 45 37.45 -22.35 -1.01
CA GLN A 45 37.93 -21.09 -1.60
C GLN A 45 38.32 -21.29 -3.07
N MET A 46 37.87 -20.37 -3.94
CA MET A 46 38.25 -20.32 -5.36
C MET A 46 39.35 -19.27 -5.58
N PRO A 47 40.30 -19.51 -6.51
CA PRO A 47 41.37 -18.56 -6.83
C PRO A 47 40.89 -17.37 -7.69
N ILE A 48 41.56 -16.24 -7.51
CA ILE A 48 41.30 -14.95 -8.18
C ILE A 48 41.78 -15.03 -9.65
N LEU A 49 40.86 -14.90 -10.61
CA LEU A 49 41.22 -14.70 -12.02
C LEU A 49 41.49 -13.20 -12.27
N SER A 50 42.61 -12.88 -12.91
CA SER A 50 42.99 -11.52 -13.30
C SER A 50 42.09 -10.99 -14.43
N TYR A 51 41.46 -9.84 -14.20
CA TYR A 51 40.60 -9.16 -15.17
C TYR A 51 41.43 -8.25 -16.09
N GLN A 52 41.34 -8.46 -17.40
CA GLN A 52 41.83 -7.50 -18.41
C GLN A 52 40.63 -6.71 -19.00
N PRO A 53 40.74 -5.38 -19.15
CA PRO A 53 39.65 -4.57 -19.68
C PRO A 53 39.54 -4.71 -21.21
N PRO A 54 38.32 -4.74 -21.79
CA PRO A 54 38.14 -4.85 -23.23
C PRO A 54 38.45 -3.54 -23.96
N GLN A 55 39.12 -3.66 -25.12
CA GLN A 55 39.47 -2.55 -26.01
C GLN A 55 38.28 -2.15 -26.91
N ILE A 56 38.09 -0.85 -27.06
CA ILE A 56 36.99 -0.22 -27.81
C ILE A 56 37.34 -0.17 -29.30
N HIS A 57 36.52 -0.78 -30.15
CA HIS A 57 36.49 -0.51 -31.59
C HIS A 57 35.10 0.01 -31.98
N ARG A 58 35.05 1.23 -32.55
CA ARG A 58 33.91 1.73 -33.32
C ARG A 58 34.08 1.34 -34.79
N PRO A 59 32.98 1.00 -35.46
CA PRO A 59 32.71 1.68 -36.73
C PRO A 59 31.27 2.22 -36.87
N TYR A 60 31.15 3.00 -37.93
CA TYR A 60 30.17 4.04 -38.29
C TYR A 60 28.74 3.55 -38.63
N ALA A 61 27.81 4.51 -38.65
CA ALA A 61 26.36 4.41 -38.78
C ALA A 61 25.84 4.12 -40.21
N SER A 62 24.65 3.51 -40.32
CA SER A 62 23.56 3.98 -41.21
C SER A 62 22.21 3.31 -40.88
N ASN A 63 21.15 4.00 -41.29
CA ASN A 63 19.77 3.96 -40.77
C ASN A 63 18.95 2.72 -41.17
N ALA A 64 18.08 2.28 -40.25
CA ALA A 64 16.79 1.68 -40.56
C ALA A 64 15.82 2.03 -39.42
N ILE A 65 14.77 2.80 -39.74
CA ILE A 65 13.68 3.14 -38.82
C ILE A 65 12.70 1.97 -38.91
N ASP A 66 12.81 1.03 -37.99
CA ASP A 66 11.79 0.01 -37.73
C ASP A 66 10.89 0.55 -36.62
N GLU A 67 9.63 0.86 -36.96
CA GLU A 67 8.59 1.28 -36.02
C GLU A 67 8.21 0.09 -35.12
N THR A 68 9.11 -0.21 -34.17
CA THR A 68 8.83 -1.11 -33.06
C THR A 68 8.11 -0.33 -31.97
N LYS A 69 6.84 -0.70 -31.81
CA LYS A 69 5.93 -0.34 -30.70
C LYS A 69 6.70 -0.11 -29.40
N THR A 70 6.79 1.14 -28.97
CA THR A 70 7.29 1.50 -27.65
C THR A 70 6.31 0.97 -26.59
N GLU A 71 6.58 -0.23 -26.07
CA GLU A 71 6.00 -0.66 -24.80
C GLU A 71 6.41 0.34 -23.73
N LYS A 72 5.42 1.05 -23.18
CA LYS A 72 5.64 1.93 -22.02
C LYS A 72 6.31 1.10 -20.91
N PRO A 73 7.36 1.62 -20.24
CA PRO A 73 7.98 0.93 -19.11
C PRO A 73 6.89 0.63 -18.07
N THR A 74 6.67 -0.65 -17.81
CA THR A 74 5.66 -1.13 -16.87
C THR A 74 6.12 -0.78 -15.46
N VAL A 75 5.69 0.39 -14.97
CA VAL A 75 5.99 0.83 -13.60
C VAL A 75 5.49 -0.24 -12.63
N LYS A 76 6.40 -0.88 -11.92
CA LYS A 76 6.10 -1.92 -10.92
C LYS A 76 5.08 -1.38 -9.91
N LYS A 77 3.85 -1.89 -9.95
CA LYS A 77 2.76 -1.49 -9.05
C LYS A 77 3.15 -1.81 -7.60
N MET A 78 3.08 -0.81 -6.72
CA MET A 78 3.29 -1.00 -5.28
C MET A 78 2.10 -1.78 -4.69
N LYS A 79 2.35 -3.00 -4.19
CA LYS A 79 1.30 -3.89 -3.68
C LYS A 79 0.66 -3.43 -2.37
N TRP A 80 1.42 -2.76 -1.50
CA TRP A 80 0.98 -2.34 -0.16
C TRP A 80 0.21 -1.00 -0.13
N GLY A 81 0.34 -0.16 -1.16
CA GLY A 81 -0.21 1.20 -1.16
C GLY A 81 -1.73 1.23 -1.17
N GLU A 82 -2.34 0.47 -2.08
CA GLU A 82 -3.80 0.32 -2.19
C GLU A 82 -4.43 -0.26 -0.90
N PRO A 83 -3.95 -1.40 -0.34
CA PRO A 83 -4.41 -1.90 0.95
C PRO A 83 -4.33 -0.89 2.10
N THR A 84 -3.27 -0.08 2.15
CA THR A 84 -3.09 0.94 3.20
C THR A 84 -4.16 2.03 3.12
N TRP A 85 -4.46 2.52 1.91
CA TRP A 85 -5.52 3.52 1.72
C TRP A 85 -6.90 2.94 2.02
N PHE A 86 -7.17 1.70 1.59
CA PHE A 86 -8.41 1.01 1.93
C PHE A 86 -8.60 0.88 3.43
N LEU A 87 -7.54 0.51 4.18
CA LEU A 87 -7.59 0.47 5.63
C LEU A 87 -7.98 1.82 6.22
N PHE A 88 -7.24 2.89 5.93
CA PHE A 88 -7.48 4.21 6.52
C PHE A 88 -8.90 4.72 6.29
N HIS A 89 -9.37 4.66 5.04
CA HIS A 89 -10.71 5.10 4.70
C HIS A 89 -11.80 4.20 5.29
N THR A 90 -11.57 2.89 5.37
CA THR A 90 -12.52 1.95 6.00
C THR A 90 -12.61 2.22 7.50
N LEU A 91 -11.50 2.39 8.21
CA LEU A 91 -11.53 2.69 9.65
C LEU A 91 -12.27 4.00 9.94
N ALA A 92 -12.03 5.04 9.13
CA ALA A 92 -12.73 6.32 9.28
C ALA A 92 -14.23 6.22 8.98
N GLN A 93 -14.61 5.42 7.99
CA GLN A 93 -16.01 5.20 7.62
C GLN A 93 -16.74 4.32 8.66
N LYS A 94 -16.07 3.29 9.19
CA LYS A 94 -16.69 2.22 9.97
C LYS A 94 -16.59 2.39 11.47
N ILE A 95 -15.73 3.29 11.97
CA ILE A 95 -15.72 3.58 13.40
C ILE A 95 -17.10 4.10 13.85
N LYS A 96 -17.62 3.52 14.93
CA LYS A 96 -18.88 3.91 15.55
C LYS A 96 -18.71 5.23 16.30
N ASP A 97 -19.73 6.08 16.26
CA ASP A 97 -19.65 7.43 16.84
C ASP A 97 -19.44 7.39 18.37
N ASP A 98 -20.05 6.43 19.06
CA ASP A 98 -19.92 6.22 20.51
C ASP A 98 -18.56 5.63 20.92
N CYS A 99 -17.83 5.03 19.98
CA CYS A 99 -16.49 4.52 20.18
C CYS A 99 -15.41 5.53 19.79
N PHE A 100 -15.70 6.45 18.87
CA PHE A 100 -14.71 7.36 18.30
C PHE A 100 -13.90 8.10 19.38
N GLN A 101 -14.56 8.74 20.34
CA GLN A 101 -13.87 9.47 21.40
C GLN A 101 -13.08 8.57 22.36
N LYS A 102 -13.49 7.30 22.51
CA LYS A 102 -12.83 6.34 23.42
C LYS A 102 -11.49 5.88 22.87
N ILE A 103 -11.40 5.66 21.55
CA ILE A 103 -10.22 5.03 20.92
C ILE A 103 -9.43 5.96 19.99
N LYS A 104 -9.85 7.21 19.79
CA LYS A 104 -9.23 8.13 18.81
C LYS A 104 -7.73 8.32 18.99
N ASP A 105 -7.25 8.42 20.23
CA ASP A 105 -5.83 8.73 20.50
C ASP A 105 -4.97 7.51 20.13
N GLU A 106 -5.42 6.31 20.50
CA GLU A 106 -4.77 5.06 20.08
C GLU A 106 -4.86 4.84 18.56
N LEU A 107 -6.01 5.15 17.95
CA LEU A 107 -6.20 5.09 16.51
C LEU A 107 -5.22 6.01 15.78
N PHE A 108 -5.07 7.26 16.22
CA PHE A 108 -4.12 8.22 15.63
C PHE A 108 -2.67 7.77 15.81
N ASN A 109 -2.32 7.24 16.99
CA ASN A 109 -1.01 6.65 17.22
C ASN A 109 -0.74 5.50 16.25
N ASN A 110 -1.71 4.61 16.05
CA ASN A 110 -1.59 3.51 15.09
C ASN A 110 -1.46 4.00 13.65
N ILE A 111 -2.18 5.05 13.25
CA ILE A 111 -2.07 5.66 11.91
C ILE A 111 -0.65 6.22 11.70
N ILE A 112 -0.10 6.92 12.69
CA ILE A 112 1.28 7.46 12.64
C ILE A 112 2.29 6.32 12.57
N VAL A 113 2.12 5.27 13.38
CA VAL A 113 2.97 4.08 13.37
C VAL A 113 2.94 3.41 11.99
N ILE A 114 1.77 3.25 11.36
CA ILE A 114 1.65 2.71 10.00
C ILE A 114 2.38 3.60 9.00
N CYS A 115 2.19 4.92 9.06
CA CYS A 115 2.87 5.88 8.19
C CYS A 115 4.40 5.82 8.32
N GLY A 116 4.94 5.69 9.53
CA GLY A 116 6.38 5.58 9.77
C GLY A 116 6.98 4.22 9.38
N ASN A 117 6.15 3.21 9.13
CA ASN A 117 6.56 1.84 8.84
C ASN A 117 6.15 1.38 7.44
N LEU A 118 5.78 2.30 6.54
CA LEU A 118 5.49 1.95 5.16
C LEU A 118 6.72 1.30 4.50
N PRO A 119 6.56 0.25 3.67
CA PRO A 119 7.68 -0.45 3.03
C PRO A 119 8.58 0.43 2.14
N CYS A 120 8.11 1.62 1.75
CA CYS A 120 8.85 2.61 0.98
C CYS A 120 9.34 3.74 1.91
N PRO A 121 10.66 3.91 2.13
CA PRO A 121 11.20 4.93 3.03
C PRO A 121 10.80 6.37 2.66
N THR A 122 10.86 6.72 1.37
CA THR A 122 10.43 8.04 0.89
C THR A 122 8.95 8.27 1.15
N CYS A 123 8.12 7.24 0.97
CA CYS A 123 6.69 7.30 1.22
C CYS A 123 6.40 7.47 2.72
N ALA A 124 7.15 6.77 3.58
CA ALA A 124 7.07 6.90 5.03
C ALA A 124 7.43 8.32 5.49
N ASN A 125 8.53 8.89 5.00
CA ASN A 125 8.94 10.26 5.30
C ASN A 125 7.86 11.27 4.91
N HIS A 126 7.37 11.19 3.67
CA HIS A 126 6.30 12.07 3.19
C HIS A 126 5.01 11.92 4.01
N ALA A 127 4.64 10.70 4.42
CA ALA A 127 3.46 10.46 5.22
C ALA A 127 3.61 11.03 6.64
N LEU A 128 4.79 10.86 7.27
CA LEU A 128 5.08 11.44 8.57
C LEU A 128 5.12 12.97 8.54
N GLU A 129 5.69 13.57 7.48
CA GLU A 129 5.66 15.01 7.28
C GLU A 129 4.25 15.56 7.16
N TYR A 130 3.36 14.84 6.45
CA TYR A 130 1.95 15.19 6.41
C TYR A 130 1.34 15.11 7.82
N MET A 131 1.51 13.99 8.52
CA MET A 131 0.94 13.78 9.86
C MET A 131 1.44 14.80 10.89
N LYS A 132 2.67 15.31 10.78
CA LYS A 132 3.20 16.38 11.64
C LYS A 132 2.44 17.71 11.50
N ARG A 133 1.83 17.97 10.35
CA ARG A 133 1.04 19.19 10.11
C ARG A 133 -0.42 19.05 10.55
N VAL A 134 -0.86 17.84 10.90
CA VAL A 134 -2.23 17.57 11.30
C VAL A 134 -2.45 18.02 12.74
N GLN A 135 -3.41 18.92 12.95
CA GLN A 135 -3.85 19.29 14.28
C GLN A 135 -4.82 18.23 14.84
N PHE A 136 -4.30 17.15 15.44
CA PHE A 136 -5.14 16.05 15.92
C PHE A 136 -6.22 16.49 16.93
N SER A 137 -5.98 17.55 17.70
CA SER A 137 -6.98 18.10 18.63
C SER A 137 -8.22 18.67 17.95
N SER A 138 -8.16 19.03 16.66
CA SER A 138 -9.32 19.51 15.90
C SER A 138 -10.19 18.38 15.35
N ILE A 139 -9.75 17.13 15.44
CA ILE A 139 -10.48 15.96 14.91
C ILE A 139 -11.40 15.43 16.02
N ARG A 140 -12.67 15.85 16.00
CA ARG A 140 -13.64 15.58 17.08
C ARG A 140 -14.68 14.54 16.69
N THR A 141 -14.77 14.19 15.42
CA THR A 141 -15.77 13.25 14.91
C THR A 141 -15.16 12.30 13.87
N LYS A 142 -15.86 11.20 13.58
CA LYS A 142 -15.50 10.31 12.46
C LYS A 142 -15.47 11.06 11.12
N ASN A 143 -16.34 12.06 10.94
CA ASN A 143 -16.38 12.87 9.73
C ASN A 143 -15.13 13.75 9.58
N ASP A 144 -14.59 14.28 10.68
CA ASP A 144 -13.30 14.98 10.66
C ASP A 144 -12.17 14.02 10.25
N LEU A 145 -12.20 12.77 10.73
CA LEU A 145 -11.22 11.76 10.35
C LEU A 145 -11.35 11.34 8.86
N LYS A 146 -12.57 11.19 8.35
CA LYS A 146 -12.82 10.97 6.91
C LYS A 146 -12.25 12.10 6.07
N LYS A 147 -12.51 13.34 6.48
CA LYS A 147 -11.97 14.54 5.83
C LYS A 147 -10.44 14.58 5.87
N LEU A 148 -9.83 14.22 6.99
CA LEU A 148 -8.37 14.11 7.11
C LEU A 148 -7.80 13.17 6.04
N PHE A 149 -8.30 11.94 5.95
CA PHE A 149 -7.77 10.96 5.00
C PHE A 149 -8.10 11.30 3.55
N TYR A 150 -9.23 11.94 3.29
CA TYR A 150 -9.57 12.47 1.97
C TYR A 150 -8.53 13.49 1.51
N LEU A 151 -8.26 14.52 2.34
CA LEU A 151 -7.29 15.56 2.02
C LEU A 151 -5.90 14.97 1.86
N PHE A 152 -5.51 14.04 2.75
CA PHE A 152 -4.22 13.39 2.69
C PHE A 152 -4.01 12.60 1.40
N HIS A 153 -4.99 11.76 1.04
CA HIS A 153 -4.91 10.94 -0.16
C HIS A 153 -4.87 11.82 -1.42
N ASN A 154 -5.62 12.93 -1.46
CA ASN A 154 -5.61 13.85 -2.59
C ASN A 154 -4.36 14.72 -2.68
N GLU A 155 -3.70 15.06 -1.57
CA GLU A 155 -2.36 15.67 -1.60
C GLU A 155 -1.37 14.70 -2.25
N VAL A 156 -1.42 13.42 -1.89
CA VAL A 156 -0.58 12.38 -2.50
C VAL A 156 -0.90 12.20 -3.99
N ASN A 157 -2.18 12.21 -4.37
CA ASN A 157 -2.60 12.14 -5.78
C ASN A 157 -2.04 13.31 -6.57
N THR A 158 -2.20 14.53 -6.07
CA THR A 158 -1.70 15.76 -6.70
C THR A 158 -0.20 15.70 -6.91
N ARG A 159 0.58 15.33 -5.88
CA ARG A 159 2.04 15.19 -5.98
C ARG A 159 2.47 14.15 -7.02
N LYS A 160 1.66 13.10 -7.23
CA LYS A 160 1.93 12.04 -8.19
C LYS A 160 1.34 12.30 -9.58
N GLY A 161 0.67 13.44 -9.78
CA GLY A 161 0.00 13.78 -11.04
C GLY A 161 -1.26 12.96 -11.32
N PHE A 162 -1.87 12.37 -10.29
CA PHE A 162 -3.16 11.69 -10.39
C PHE A 162 -4.33 12.67 -10.21
N GLY A 163 -5.49 12.31 -10.76
CA GLY A 163 -6.71 13.08 -10.57
C GLY A 163 -7.14 13.13 -9.11
N VAL A 164 -7.77 14.25 -8.72
CA VAL A 164 -8.35 14.44 -7.40
C VAL A 164 -9.62 13.59 -7.30
N PHE A 165 -9.70 12.77 -6.24
CA PHE A 165 -10.91 12.01 -5.93
C PHE A 165 -11.99 12.97 -5.41
N PRO A 166 -13.25 12.90 -5.88
CA PRO A 166 -14.31 13.80 -5.46
C PRO A 166 -14.88 13.37 -4.09
N TYR A 167 -15.19 14.34 -3.22
CA TYR A 167 -15.52 14.08 -1.81
C TYR A 167 -16.87 13.38 -1.63
N ASP A 168 -17.84 13.72 -2.46
CA ASP A 168 -19.21 13.15 -2.47
C ASP A 168 -19.23 11.63 -2.70
N GLN A 169 -18.25 11.08 -3.41
CA GLN A 169 -18.13 9.65 -3.67
C GLN A 169 -17.46 8.86 -2.53
N LEU A 170 -16.96 9.53 -1.48
CA LEU A 170 -16.21 8.89 -0.41
C LEU A 170 -17.06 7.85 0.33
N ASP A 171 -18.28 8.22 0.70
CA ASP A 171 -19.16 7.39 1.51
C ASP A 171 -19.68 6.19 0.72
N GLU A 172 -20.05 6.41 -0.54
CA GLU A 172 -20.45 5.34 -1.45
C GLU A 172 -19.34 4.29 -1.60
N LYS A 173 -18.09 4.75 -1.77
CA LYS A 173 -16.93 3.88 -1.99
C LYS A 173 -16.61 3.00 -0.79
N TYR A 174 -16.70 3.53 0.44
CA TYR A 174 -16.22 2.83 1.63
C TYR A 174 -17.34 2.28 2.55
N SER A 175 -18.60 2.66 2.33
CA SER A 175 -19.74 2.16 3.13
C SER A 175 -19.91 0.64 3.05
N LYS A 176 -19.64 0.05 1.88
CA LYS A 176 -19.76 -1.39 1.61
C LYS A 176 -18.52 -2.19 1.97
N ALA A 177 -17.46 -1.56 2.47
CA ALA A 177 -16.24 -2.26 2.85
C ALA A 177 -16.51 -3.19 4.03
N ASN A 178 -15.98 -4.42 3.99
CA ASN A 178 -16.00 -5.32 5.13
C ASN A 178 -14.75 -5.09 5.98
N THR A 179 -14.92 -4.65 7.23
CA THR A 179 -13.81 -4.18 8.07
C THR A 179 -12.77 -5.25 8.30
N LEU A 180 -13.19 -6.47 8.64
CA LEU A 180 -12.29 -7.60 8.88
C LEU A 180 -11.47 -7.98 7.64
N ASN A 181 -12.13 -8.06 6.48
CA ASN A 181 -11.47 -8.38 5.23
C ASN A 181 -10.44 -7.31 4.85
N ILE A 182 -10.76 -6.03 5.05
CA ILE A 182 -9.82 -4.93 4.77
C ILE A 182 -8.61 -4.97 5.71
N ILE A 183 -8.82 -5.25 7.01
CA ILE A 183 -7.71 -5.39 7.98
C ILE A 183 -6.80 -6.56 7.58
N GLN A 184 -7.37 -7.71 7.20
CA GLN A 184 -6.60 -8.86 6.74
C GLN A 184 -5.83 -8.56 5.44
N TYR A 185 -6.50 -7.91 4.49
CA TYR A 185 -5.91 -7.48 3.22
C TYR A 185 -4.74 -6.52 3.43
N PHE A 186 -4.88 -5.55 4.35
CA PHE A 186 -3.78 -4.68 4.74
C PHE A 186 -2.59 -5.47 5.27
N PHE A 187 -2.80 -6.35 6.26
CA PHE A 187 -1.70 -7.08 6.88
C PHE A 187 -0.99 -8.01 5.92
N GLN A 188 -1.71 -8.61 4.97
CA GLN A 188 -1.11 -9.44 3.92
C GLN A 188 0.04 -8.72 3.22
N PHE A 189 -0.18 -7.48 2.75
CA PHE A 189 0.82 -6.74 1.97
C PHE A 189 1.72 -5.84 2.82
N PHE A 190 1.28 -5.43 4.00
CA PHE A 190 2.10 -4.62 4.90
C PHE A 190 3.27 -5.43 5.48
N GLN A 191 3.05 -6.72 5.76
CA GLN A 191 4.08 -7.61 6.30
C GLN A 191 4.95 -8.27 5.22
N ASP A 192 4.65 -8.07 3.92
CA ASP A 192 5.47 -8.61 2.83
C ASP A 192 6.92 -8.15 3.01
N THR A 193 7.84 -9.11 3.08
CA THR A 193 9.27 -8.86 3.31
C THR A 193 9.97 -8.52 2.01
N HIS A 194 11.06 -7.78 2.12
CA HIS A 194 11.95 -7.57 0.99
C HIS A 194 12.83 -8.81 0.82
N SER A 195 13.10 -9.23 -0.41
CA SER A 195 14.04 -10.33 -0.67
C SER A 195 15.51 -9.97 -0.41
N SER A 196 15.80 -8.72 -0.03
CA SER A 196 17.15 -8.21 0.19
C SER A 196 17.59 -8.33 1.65
N ILE A 197 18.72 -9.00 1.87
CA ILE A 197 19.35 -9.19 3.18
C ILE A 197 19.66 -7.84 3.88
N HIS A 198 19.93 -6.78 3.11
CA HIS A 198 20.20 -5.45 3.66
C HIS A 198 18.98 -4.76 4.29
N MET A 199 17.77 -5.32 4.14
CA MET A 199 16.53 -4.75 4.69
C MET A 199 15.94 -5.57 5.86
N ILE A 200 16.66 -6.59 6.34
CA ILE A 200 16.18 -7.49 7.40
C ILE A 200 15.80 -6.73 8.68
N ALA A 201 16.60 -5.74 9.09
CA ALA A 201 16.30 -4.96 10.30
C ALA A 201 14.96 -4.22 10.21
N ASN A 202 14.66 -3.63 9.05
CA ASN A 202 13.38 -2.95 8.78
C ASN A 202 12.22 -3.95 8.75
N ASP A 203 12.44 -5.14 8.19
CA ASP A 203 11.45 -6.21 8.18
C ASP A 203 11.15 -6.73 9.59
N MET A 204 12.18 -6.94 10.43
CA MET A 204 12.00 -7.31 11.84
C MET A 204 11.25 -6.25 12.64
N HIS A 205 11.56 -4.96 12.42
CA HIS A 205 10.85 -3.87 13.08
C HIS A 205 9.37 -3.86 12.67
N ARG A 206 9.08 -4.00 11.38
CA ARG A 206 7.71 -4.05 10.84
C ARG A 206 6.93 -5.26 11.33
N LEU A 207 7.58 -6.40 11.57
CA LEU A 207 6.94 -7.57 12.18
C LEU A 207 6.49 -7.29 13.62
N ARG A 208 7.32 -6.61 14.43
CA ARG A 208 6.94 -6.21 15.80
C ARG A 208 5.78 -5.21 15.79
N VAL A 209 5.83 -4.24 14.90
CA VAL A 209 4.74 -3.28 14.68
C VAL A 209 3.46 -3.99 14.28
N THR A 210 3.55 -4.91 13.32
CA THR A 210 2.42 -5.72 12.84
C THR A 210 1.76 -6.50 13.97
N LYS A 211 2.56 -7.10 14.87
CA LYS A 211 2.03 -7.81 16.05
C LYS A 211 1.19 -6.88 16.93
N LYS A 212 1.74 -5.72 17.31
CA LYS A 212 1.04 -4.73 18.14
C LYS A 212 -0.24 -4.21 17.48
N LEU A 213 -0.20 -3.94 16.18
CA LEU A 213 -1.38 -3.50 15.43
C LEU A 213 -2.45 -4.59 15.40
N LYS A 214 -2.09 -5.87 15.19
CA LYS A 214 -3.04 -6.98 15.22
C LYS A 214 -3.72 -7.11 16.59
N GLU A 215 -2.95 -7.03 17.67
CA GLU A 215 -3.47 -7.05 19.05
C GLU A 215 -4.46 -5.90 19.28
N TRP A 216 -4.12 -4.69 18.84
CA TRP A 216 -5.00 -3.53 18.97
C TRP A 216 -6.30 -3.66 18.17
N PHE A 217 -6.23 -4.13 16.92
CA PHE A 217 -7.43 -4.36 16.11
C PHE A 217 -8.32 -5.44 16.72
N GLN A 218 -7.73 -6.52 17.26
CA GLN A 218 -8.50 -7.56 17.95
C GLN A 218 -9.22 -7.01 19.18
N ALA A 219 -8.55 -6.19 19.99
CA ALA A 219 -9.14 -5.60 21.19
C ALA A 219 -10.24 -4.57 20.91
N ASN A 220 -10.21 -3.92 19.74
CA ASN A 220 -11.11 -2.81 19.40
C ASN A 220 -12.04 -3.11 18.22
N ILE A 221 -12.12 -4.36 17.75
CA ILE A 221 -12.88 -4.68 16.53
C ILE A 221 -14.35 -4.30 16.65
N ASP A 222 -14.93 -4.43 17.85
CA ASP A 222 -16.33 -4.10 18.14
C ASP A 222 -16.61 -2.59 18.04
N CYS A 223 -15.58 -1.74 18.02
CA CYS A 223 -15.70 -0.30 17.78
C CYS A 223 -15.94 0.05 16.31
N PHE A 224 -15.89 -0.94 15.41
CA PHE A 224 -16.08 -0.75 13.97
C PHE A 224 -17.28 -1.55 13.48
N ASP A 225 -18.05 -0.97 12.58
CA ASP A 225 -19.10 -1.68 11.85
C ASP A 225 -18.49 -2.75 10.95
N PRO A 226 -19.16 -3.91 10.76
CA PRO A 226 -18.64 -5.02 9.98
C PRO A 226 -18.44 -4.70 8.49
#